data_AF-A0A5C0SCB7-F1
#
_entry.id   AF-A0A5C0SCB7-F1
#
_cell.length_a   1.000
_cell.length_b   1.000
_cell.length_c   1.000
_cell.angle_alpha   90.00
_cell.angle_beta   90.00
_cell.angle_gamma   90.00
#
_symmetry.space_group_name_H-M   'P 1'
#
loop_
_entity.id
_entity.type
_entity.pdbx_description
1 polymer ?
#
loop_
_entity_poly.entity_id
_entity_poly.type
_entity_poly.pdbx_seq_one_letter_code
_entity_poly.pdbx_strand_id
1 'polypeptide(L)'
;MCNFIVPASVKRGDLHITVSTNGKSPMLSKKIKEDLEETFGEEYIEYINALGDLRKLVLEEIDDIKIRKKVFQKFIYNDLLNQYKRGEIEDIKKALNELYNKVIQEF
;
A
#
# COMPACT_ATOMS: atom_id res chain seq x y z
N MET A 1 26.64 -6.85 -26.73
CA MET A 1 25.28 -6.31 -26.48
C MET A 1 25.13 -6.09 -24.99
N CYS A 2 24.81 -4.87 -24.56
CA CYS A 2 24.53 -4.60 -23.15
C CYS A 2 23.08 -5.02 -22.88
N ASN A 3 22.87 -6.07 -22.09
CA ASN A 3 21.55 -6.65 -21.80
C ASN A 3 20.83 -5.97 -20.63
N PHE A 4 21.29 -4.80 -20.18
CA PHE A 4 20.76 -4.17 -18.98
C PHE A 4 19.77 -3.06 -19.33
N ILE A 5 18.49 -3.33 -19.10
CA ILE A 5 17.42 -2.33 -19.18
C ILE A 5 17.11 -1.94 -17.73
N VAL A 6 17.39 -0.69 -17.36
CA VAL A 6 16.92 -0.14 -16.08
C VAL A 6 15.43 0.16 -16.24
N PRO A 7 14.54 -0.55 -15.54
CA PRO A 7 13.11 -0.29 -15.64
C PRO A 7 12.77 1.06 -15.00
N ALA A 8 11.69 1.68 -15.47
CA ALA A 8 11.17 2.87 -14.82
C ALA A 8 10.53 2.47 -13.47
N SER A 9 10.76 3.25 -12.41
CA SER A 9 10.26 2.91 -11.08
C SER A 9 9.63 4.09 -10.35
N VAL A 10 8.59 3.81 -9.56
CA VAL A 10 7.97 4.72 -8.59
C VAL A 10 8.29 4.21 -7.20
N LYS A 11 8.81 5.08 -6.34
CA LYS A 11 9.12 4.76 -4.94
C LYS A 11 8.39 5.73 -4.01
N ARG A 12 7.66 5.19 -3.03
CA ARG A 12 7.04 5.93 -1.92
C ARG A 12 7.39 5.19 -0.62
N GLY A 13 8.48 5.59 0.01
CA GLY A 13 9.01 4.87 1.18
C GLY A 13 9.28 3.40 0.82
N ASP A 14 8.54 2.49 1.45
CA ASP A 14 8.60 1.04 1.23
C ASP A 14 7.70 0.54 0.07
N LEU A 15 6.86 1.39 -0.53
CA LEU A 15 6.22 1.07 -1.80
C LEU A 15 7.23 1.17 -2.94
N HIS A 16 7.35 0.10 -3.73
CA HIS A 16 8.13 0.13 -4.95
C HIS A 16 7.34 -0.49 -6.10
N ILE A 17 7.12 0.31 -7.16
CA ILE A 17 6.45 -0.12 -8.38
C ILE A 17 7.45 -0.01 -9.51
N THR A 18 7.62 -1.07 -10.29
CA THR A 18 8.56 -1.12 -11.41
C THR A 18 7.82 -1.43 -12.71
N VAL A 19 8.13 -0.69 -13.77
CA VAL A 19 7.53 -0.80 -15.10
C VAL A 19 8.59 -1.25 -16.10
N SER A 20 8.34 -2.36 -16.78
CA SER A 20 9.20 -2.89 -17.85
C SER A 20 8.39 -3.22 -19.10
N THR A 21 8.90 -2.82 -20.26
CA THR A 21 8.39 -3.24 -21.58
C THR A 21 9.32 -4.25 -22.26
N ASN A 22 10.23 -4.89 -21.51
CA ASN A 22 11.29 -5.76 -22.04
C ASN A 22 12.08 -5.11 -23.19
N GLY A 23 12.30 -3.79 -23.08
CA GLY A 23 13.05 -3.00 -24.07
C GLY A 23 12.28 -2.66 -25.34
N LYS A 24 11.03 -3.14 -25.49
CA LYS A 24 10.23 -2.90 -26.69
C LYS A 24 9.74 -1.46 -26.82
N SER A 25 9.54 -0.76 -25.70
CA SER A 25 9.09 0.64 -25.71
C SER A 25 9.50 1.39 -24.44
N PRO A 26 10.73 1.95 -24.39
CA PRO A 26 11.18 2.78 -23.27
C PRO A 26 10.26 3.99 -23.03
N MET A 27 9.72 4.59 -24.10
CA MET A 27 8.78 5.71 -24.00
C MET A 27 7.48 5.31 -23.29
N LEU A 28 6.93 4.13 -23.58
CA LEU A 28 5.74 3.66 -22.88
C LEU A 28 6.02 3.35 -21.41
N SER A 29 7.18 2.73 -21.11
CA SER A 29 7.60 2.51 -19.71
C SER A 29 7.67 3.82 -18.92
N LYS A 30 8.20 4.89 -19.54
CA LYS A 30 8.25 6.23 -18.94
C LYS A 30 6.85 6.80 -18.70
N LYS A 31 5.96 6.76 -19.70
CA LYS A 31 4.59 7.27 -19.58
C LYS A 31 3.82 6.58 -18.45
N ILE A 32 3.85 5.25 -18.39
CA ILE A 32 3.16 4.50 -17.32
C ILE A 32 3.73 4.87 -15.95
N LYS A 33 5.06 5.06 -15.84
CA LYS A 33 5.68 5.51 -14.60
C LYS A 33 5.16 6.89 -14.17
N GLU A 34 4.99 7.83 -15.11
CA GLU A 34 4.39 9.16 -14.84
C GLU A 34 2.93 9.02 -14.36
N ASP A 35 2.11 8.22 -15.05
CA ASP A 35 0.71 7.94 -14.64
C ASP A 35 0.63 7.32 -13.22
N LEU A 36 1.59 6.44 -12.88
CA LEU A 36 1.70 5.83 -11.56
C LEU A 36 2.18 6.80 -10.48
N GLU A 37 3.02 7.78 -10.82
CA GLU A 37 3.46 8.82 -9.87
C GLU A 37 2.28 9.68 -9.40
N GLU A 38 1.32 9.95 -10.30
CA GLU A 38 0.07 10.66 -9.97
C GLU A 38 -0.89 9.79 -9.15
N THR A 39 -0.99 8.50 -9.47
CA THR A 39 -1.90 7.57 -8.78
C THR A 39 -1.42 7.22 -7.37
N PHE A 40 -0.11 6.99 -7.23
CA PHE A 40 0.55 6.58 -6.00
C PHE A 40 1.32 7.76 -5.40
N GLY A 41 0.60 8.68 -4.76
CA GLY A 41 1.16 9.84 -4.06
C GLY A 41 1.95 9.49 -2.79
N GLU A 42 2.45 10.53 -2.11
CA GLU A 42 3.26 10.41 -0.89
C GLU A 42 2.48 9.83 0.31
N GLU A 43 1.15 9.87 0.27
CA GLU A 43 0.26 9.29 1.30
C GLU A 43 0.50 7.79 1.50
N TYR A 44 1.01 7.10 0.48
CA TYR A 44 1.36 5.69 0.58
C TYR A 44 2.50 5.42 1.55
N ILE A 45 3.38 6.40 1.82
CA ILE A 45 4.46 6.24 2.79
C ILE A 45 3.89 5.98 4.17
N GLU A 46 3.06 6.90 4.65
CA GLU A 46 2.45 6.80 5.98
C GLU A 46 1.50 5.61 6.07
N TYR A 47 0.72 5.37 5.01
CA TYR A 47 -0.22 4.25 4.96
C TYR A 47 0.49 2.88 5.05
N ILE A 48 1.59 2.67 4.31
CA ILE A 48 2.34 1.41 4.38
C ILE A 48 3.00 1.22 5.74
N ASN A 49 3.57 2.29 6.31
CA ASN A 49 4.15 2.22 7.66
C ASN A 49 3.09 1.81 8.69
N ALA A 50 1.90 2.43 8.64
CA ALA A 50 0.79 2.09 9.54
C ALA A 50 0.29 0.65 9.34
N LEU A 51 0.18 0.17 8.09
CA LEU A 51 -0.16 -1.22 7.81
C LEU A 51 0.93 -2.20 8.30
N GLY A 52 2.20 -1.81 8.23
CA GLY A 52 3.32 -2.58 8.74
C GLY A 52 3.26 -2.77 10.25
N ASP A 53 2.93 -1.70 10.99
CA ASP A 53 2.71 -1.76 12.44
C ASP A 53 1.51 -2.66 12.79
N LEU A 54 0.37 -2.46 12.11
CA LEU A 54 -0.81 -3.31 12.30
C LEU A 54 -0.54 -4.79 11.99
N ARG A 55 0.27 -5.07 10.97
CA ARG A 55 0.62 -6.44 10.61
C ARG A 55 1.34 -7.16 11.75
N LYS A 56 2.23 -6.48 12.47
CA LYS A 56 2.93 -7.07 13.64
C LYS A 56 1.92 -7.43 14.72
N LEU A 57 1.05 -6.50 15.10
CA LEU A 57 -0.01 -6.72 16.09
C LEU A 57 -0.93 -7.90 15.73
N VAL A 58 -1.44 -7.93 14.49
CA VAL A 58 -2.31 -9.03 14.01
C VAL A 58 -1.60 -10.39 14.05
N LEU A 59 -0.29 -10.43 13.77
CA LEU A 59 0.48 -11.68 13.81
C LEU A 59 0.77 -12.15 15.23
N GLU A 60 0.86 -11.23 16.21
CA GLU A 60 1.08 -11.52 17.62
C GLU A 60 -0.21 -11.93 18.34
N GLU A 61 -1.35 -11.32 18.02
CA GLU A 61 -2.61 -11.52 18.74
C GLU A 61 -3.52 -12.59 18.13
N ILE A 62 -3.37 -12.93 16.85
CA ILE A 62 -4.27 -13.85 16.13
C ILE A 62 -3.50 -15.03 15.54
N ASP A 63 -3.64 -16.20 16.15
CA ASP A 63 -3.02 -17.42 15.65
C ASP A 63 -3.75 -18.00 14.42
N ASP A 64 -5.09 -17.92 14.40
CA ASP A 64 -5.90 -18.51 13.32
C ASP A 64 -5.65 -17.80 11.97
N ILE A 65 -5.11 -18.58 11.03
CA ILE A 65 -4.77 -18.12 9.66
C ILE A 65 -5.99 -17.61 8.87
N LYS A 66 -7.18 -18.20 9.08
CA LYS A 66 -8.42 -17.81 8.41
C LYS A 66 -8.93 -16.49 8.98
N ILE A 67 -8.84 -16.29 10.30
CA ILE A 67 -9.20 -15.03 10.95
C ILE A 67 -8.24 -13.92 10.49
N ARG A 68 -6.92 -14.14 10.56
CA ARG A 68 -5.92 -13.18 10.06
C ARG A 68 -6.18 -12.74 8.63
N LYS A 69 -6.49 -13.67 7.73
CA LYS A 69 -6.82 -13.36 6.34
C LYS A 69 -8.03 -12.43 6.23
N LYS A 70 -9.10 -12.69 7.00
CA LYS A 70 -10.29 -11.82 7.02
C LYS A 70 -9.96 -10.42 7.55
N VAL A 71 -9.17 -10.34 8.63
CA VAL A 71 -8.73 -9.06 9.21
C VAL A 71 -7.95 -8.24 8.19
N PHE A 72 -6.93 -8.82 7.54
CA PHE A 72 -6.15 -8.13 6.51
C PHE A 72 -6.99 -7.70 5.31
N GLN A 73 -7.97 -8.50 4.89
CA GLN A 73 -8.88 -8.09 3.82
C GLN A 73 -9.65 -6.82 4.19
N LYS A 74 -10.18 -6.72 5.42
CA LYS A 74 -10.87 -5.50 5.87
C LYS A 74 -9.95 -4.26 5.91
N PHE A 75 -8.66 -4.45 6.21
CA PHE A 75 -7.68 -3.36 6.19
C PHE A 75 -7.25 -2.88 4.81
N ILE A 76 -7.32 -3.73 3.80
CA ILE A 76 -6.94 -3.35 2.43
C ILE A 76 -8.15 -2.83 1.65
N TYR A 77 -9.34 -3.39 1.86
CA TYR A 77 -10.55 -3.05 1.11
C TYR A 77 -11.43 -1.99 1.80
N ASN A 78 -10.87 -1.19 2.72
CA ASN A 78 -11.56 -0.02 3.26
C ASN A 78 -11.26 1.25 2.45
N ASP A 79 -11.97 2.34 2.79
CA ASP A 79 -11.83 3.64 2.13
C ASP A 79 -10.89 4.62 2.88
N LEU A 80 -10.23 4.20 3.96
CA LEU A 80 -9.47 5.12 4.83
C LEU A 80 -8.33 5.83 4.08
N LEU A 81 -7.63 5.13 3.17
CA LEU A 81 -6.60 5.77 2.35
C LEU A 81 -7.17 6.87 1.45
N ASN A 82 -8.35 6.65 0.86
CA ASN A 82 -8.96 7.67 0.01
C ASN A 82 -9.49 8.84 0.85
N GLN A 83 -10.06 8.57 2.03
CA GLN A 83 -10.45 9.61 2.99
C GLN A 83 -9.26 10.47 3.40
N TYR A 84 -8.11 9.84 3.68
CA TYR A 84 -6.86 10.51 3.98
C TYR A 84 -6.36 11.36 2.80
N LYS A 85 -6.36 10.82 1.57
CA LYS A 85 -6.04 11.58 0.34
C LYS A 85 -6.97 12.79 0.11
N ARG A 86 -8.24 12.70 0.53
CA ARG A 86 -9.21 13.80 0.45
C ARG A 86 -9.09 14.82 1.59
N GLY A 87 -8.22 14.56 2.58
CA GLY A 87 -8.06 15.41 3.77
C GLY A 87 -9.18 15.27 4.80
N GLU A 88 -9.99 14.21 4.71
CA GLU A 88 -11.06 13.91 5.67
C GLU A 88 -10.52 13.25 6.95
N ILE A 89 -9.36 12.59 6.82
CA ILE A 89 -8.59 12.02 7.93
C ILE A 89 -7.26 12.75 7.98
N GLU A 90 -6.89 13.25 9.16
CA GLU A 90 -5.57 13.87 9.38
C GLU A 90 -4.51 12.83 9.80
N ASP A 91 -4.92 11.77 10.50
CA ASP A 91 -4.04 10.72 11.02
C ASP A 91 -4.52 9.34 10.57
N ILE A 92 -3.93 8.84 9.48
CA ILE A 92 -4.25 7.53 8.91
C ILE A 92 -3.89 6.37 9.86
N LYS A 93 -2.85 6.53 10.68
CA LYS A 93 -2.43 5.51 11.66
C LYS A 93 -3.48 5.37 12.75
N LYS A 94 -3.99 6.48 13.28
CA LYS A 94 -5.09 6.48 14.24
C LYS A 94 -6.34 5.83 13.64
N ALA A 95 -6.74 6.22 12.43
CA ALA A 95 -7.93 5.66 11.78
C ALA A 95 -7.82 4.14 11.55
N LEU A 96 -6.64 3.67 11.17
CA LEU A 96 -6.35 2.24 11.01
C LEU A 96 -6.40 1.47 12.34
N ASN A 97 -5.89 2.05 13.43
CA ASN A 97 -6.00 1.45 14.77
C ASN A 97 -7.45 1.39 15.27
N GLU A 98 -8.26 2.42 15.00
CA GLU A 98 -9.69 2.39 15.30
C GLU A 98 -10.43 1.30 14.51
N LEU A 99 -10.06 1.12 13.24
CA LEU A 99 -10.58 0.03 12.42
C LEU A 99 -10.15 -1.33 12.97
N TYR A 100 -8.89 -1.48 13.41
CA TYR A 100 -8.41 -2.72 14.04
C TYR A 100 -9.27 -3.11 15.23
N ASN A 101 -9.45 -2.19 16.17
CA ASN A 101 -10.24 -2.42 17.36
C ASN A 101 -11.68 -2.84 17.01
N LYS A 102 -12.31 -2.20 16.01
CA LYS A 102 -13.65 -2.59 15.54
C LYS A 102 -13.68 -4.00 14.96
N VAL A 103 -12.69 -4.34 14.13
CA VAL A 103 -12.62 -5.62 13.41
C VAL A 103 -12.37 -6.79 14.37
N ILE A 104 -11.54 -6.61 15.39
CA ILE A 104 -11.24 -7.66 16.37
C ILE A 104 -12.45 -7.99 17.23
N GLN A 105 -13.30 -7.02 17.57
CA GLN A 105 -14.53 -7.28 18.33
C GLN A 105 -15.56 -8.13 17.57
N GLU A 106 -15.37 -8.37 16.27
CA GLU A 106 -16.23 -9.25 15.47
C GLU A 106 -15.81 -10.73 15.53
N PHE A 107 -14.70 -11.05 16.20
CA PHE A 107 -14.13 -12.40 16.32
C PHE A 107 -13.99 -12.80 17.79
#